data_AF-A0ABD1L790-F1
#
_entry.id   AF-A0ABD1L790-F1
#
_cell.length_a   1.000
_cell.length_b   1.000
_cell.length_c   1.000
_cell.angle_alpha   90.00
_cell.angle_beta   90.00
_cell.angle_gamma   90.00
#
_symmetry.space_group_name_H-M   'P 1'
#
loop_
_entity.id
_entity.type
_entity.pdbx_description
1 polymer ?
#
loop_
_entity_poly.entity_id
_entity_poly.type
_entity_poly.pdbx_seq_one_letter_code
_entity_poly.pdbx_strand_id
1 'polypeptide(L)'
;MASMPGILTDWPWKPLGSFKYLLLAPWAIHSFYSFLVKDKSERDISTFLILPFLLWRMLHNQIWITLSRYRTAKGNTRIVDKGIEFDQVDREREWDDQILFNGLLYYLGCYTISRATHLPLWRTDGVVMTILLHMGPVEFLYYWLHRALHHHFFYSRYHSHHHSSIVTEPITFLQSQKVAINTMIEEAILHADRKGIKVLSLGLMNQGEDLNIYGSMYVSRHPKLKVKIVDGSSLVVAIVLNSIPKGTTQVLLNGKLTKVAHALAFTLCQQGVQVVTLHENDYVRLKKSFTGSETNLAYTRSYTQTIWLVGDGLTKEEQQKTLKTTLFILYTQFSPKKYRKDYSYQCTSAMLAPCTIENVHSCEDWLPRRVMSAWRIAGIVHSLERWSEHECGHTMHNVDKVWHSTLQHGFQPLPESLKELAHY
;
A
#
# COMPACT_ATOMS: atom_id res chain seq x y z
N MET A 1 11.41 0.54 11.44
CA MET A 1 12.66 -0.15 11.08
C MET A 1 12.32 -1.47 10.42
N ALA A 2 13.28 -2.16 9.80
CA ALA A 2 13.05 -3.53 9.30
C ALA A 2 12.61 -4.46 10.44
N SER A 3 11.83 -5.49 10.12
CA SER A 3 11.22 -6.37 11.13
C SER A 3 12.25 -7.25 11.84
N MET A 4 13.38 -7.53 11.19
CA MET A 4 14.56 -8.17 11.78
C MET A 4 15.82 -7.53 11.18
N PRO A 5 16.33 -6.40 11.69
CA PRO A 5 17.43 -5.68 11.04
C PRO A 5 18.69 -6.55 10.89
N GLY A 6 19.28 -6.53 9.69
CA GLY A 6 20.57 -7.18 9.37
C GLY A 6 21.75 -6.21 9.35
N ILE A 7 22.93 -6.71 8.97
CA ILE A 7 24.14 -5.90 8.77
C ILE A 7 23.90 -4.92 7.60
N LEU A 8 24.30 -3.65 7.74
CA LEU A 8 24.02 -2.56 6.77
C LEU A 8 22.53 -2.19 6.63
N THR A 9 21.68 -2.53 7.59
CA THR A 9 20.32 -1.95 7.64
C THR A 9 20.36 -0.43 7.82
N ASP A 10 21.35 0.04 8.57
CA ASP A 10 21.62 1.46 8.81
C ASP A 10 22.86 1.90 8.05
N TRP A 11 22.88 3.16 7.62
CA TRP A 11 24.06 3.76 7.02
C TRP A 11 25.22 3.82 8.01
N PRO A 12 26.49 3.60 7.56
CA PRO A 12 27.65 3.62 8.45
C PRO A 12 27.80 4.93 9.24
N TRP A 13 27.30 6.04 8.69
CA TRP A 13 27.35 7.37 9.30
C TRP A 13 26.07 7.79 10.02
N LYS A 14 25.10 6.89 10.21
CA LYS A 14 23.90 7.16 11.01
C LYS A 14 24.21 7.78 12.38
N PRO A 15 25.26 7.36 13.13
CA PRO A 15 25.61 8.00 14.41
C PRO A 15 25.97 9.49 14.32
N LEU A 16 26.35 9.99 13.14
CA LEU A 16 26.65 11.42 12.94
C LEU A 16 25.39 12.29 12.88
N GLY A 17 24.21 11.72 12.66
CA GLY A 17 22.96 12.46 12.51
C GLY A 17 23.11 13.60 11.50
N SER A 18 22.72 14.82 11.89
CA SER A 18 22.82 16.02 11.05
C SER A 18 24.27 16.40 10.66
N PHE A 19 25.30 15.84 11.30
CA PHE A 19 26.70 16.09 10.96
C PHE A 19 27.21 15.23 9.79
N LYS A 20 26.39 14.34 9.23
CA LYS A 20 26.76 13.47 8.10
C LYS A 20 27.30 14.21 6.87
N TYR A 21 26.92 15.47 6.65
CA TYR A 21 27.45 16.29 5.55
C TYR A 21 28.96 16.57 5.68
N LEU A 22 29.53 16.48 6.89
CA LEU A 22 30.96 16.64 7.12
C LEU A 22 31.80 15.57 6.42
N LEU A 23 31.20 14.43 6.04
CA LEU A 23 31.88 13.37 5.28
C LEU A 23 32.40 13.86 3.93
N LEU A 24 31.67 14.78 3.29
CA LEU A 24 32.05 15.35 1.98
C LEU A 24 32.95 16.57 2.11
N ALA A 25 33.03 17.19 3.30
CA ALA A 25 33.69 18.48 3.47
C ALA A 25 35.18 18.48 3.07
N PRO A 26 36.03 17.51 3.47
CA PRO A 26 37.44 17.51 3.06
C PRO A 26 37.61 17.47 1.54
N TRP A 27 36.83 16.63 0.87
CA TRP A 27 36.87 16.43 -0.57
C TRP A 27 36.37 17.66 -1.33
N ALA A 28 35.27 18.24 -0.87
CA ALA A 28 34.70 19.46 -1.43
C ALA A 28 35.65 20.65 -1.26
N ILE A 29 36.21 20.85 -0.06
CA ILE A 29 37.16 21.93 0.21
C ILE A 29 38.39 21.79 -0.69
N HIS A 30 38.96 20.58 -0.77
CA HIS A 30 40.14 20.34 -1.60
C HIS A 30 39.84 20.56 -3.10
N SER A 31 38.67 20.11 -3.57
CA SER A 31 38.22 20.30 -4.96
C SER A 31 38.08 21.79 -5.31
N PHE A 32 37.41 22.56 -4.46
CA PHE A 32 37.24 24.01 -4.64
C PHE A 32 38.57 24.76 -4.58
N TYR A 33 39.40 24.44 -3.58
CA TYR A 33 40.73 25.04 -3.45
C TYR A 33 41.58 24.78 -4.69
N SER A 34 41.65 23.51 -5.14
CA SER A 34 42.41 23.13 -6.33
C SER A 34 41.90 23.84 -7.58
N PHE A 35 40.59 24.03 -7.72
CA PHE A 35 40.03 24.74 -8.87
C PHE A 35 40.31 26.25 -8.86
N LEU A 36 40.28 26.88 -7.68
CA LEU A 36 40.47 28.33 -7.54
C LEU A 36 41.94 28.75 -7.60
N VAL A 37 42.82 27.96 -6.98
CA VAL A 37 44.22 28.33 -6.75
C VAL A 37 45.13 27.84 -7.87
N LYS A 38 44.86 26.68 -8.47
CA LYS A 38 45.73 26.14 -9.52
C LYS A 38 45.61 26.91 -10.84
N ASP A 39 46.67 26.82 -11.64
CA ASP A 39 46.74 27.36 -12.99
C ASP A 39 45.70 26.71 -13.91
N LYS A 40 45.28 27.45 -14.95
CA LYS A 40 44.20 27.03 -15.85
C LYS A 40 44.43 25.64 -16.47
N SER A 41 45.68 25.26 -16.74
CA SER A 41 46.05 23.96 -17.31
C SER A 41 45.88 22.79 -16.34
N GLU A 42 45.86 23.05 -15.02
CA GLU A 42 45.75 22.03 -13.98
C GLU A 42 44.37 21.96 -13.33
N ARG A 43 43.44 22.85 -13.73
CA ARG A 43 42.08 22.86 -13.20
C ARG A 43 41.29 21.67 -13.71
N ASP A 44 40.70 20.93 -12.79
CA ASP A 44 39.75 19.88 -13.10
C ASP A 44 38.32 20.32 -12.81
N ILE A 45 37.61 20.70 -13.88
CA ILE A 45 36.20 21.09 -13.81
C ILE A 45 35.33 19.90 -13.39
N SER A 46 35.69 18.66 -13.76
CA SER A 46 34.87 17.49 -13.48
C SER A 46 34.78 17.20 -11.98
N THR A 47 35.90 17.24 -11.26
CA THR A 47 35.95 17.10 -9.80
C THR A 47 35.33 18.31 -9.08
N PHE A 48 35.47 19.53 -9.63
CA PHE A 48 34.83 20.74 -9.10
C PHE A 48 33.30 20.66 -9.14
N LEU A 49 32.75 20.16 -10.24
CA LEU A 49 31.30 20.10 -10.45
C LEU A 49 30.57 19.04 -9.61
N ILE A 50 31.29 18.12 -8.96
CA ILE A 50 30.67 17.09 -8.11
C ILE A 50 29.76 17.73 -7.06
N LEU A 51 30.26 18.65 -6.23
CA LEU A 51 29.43 19.28 -5.19
C LEU A 51 28.23 20.07 -5.77
N PRO A 52 28.40 20.95 -6.79
CA PRO A 52 27.27 21.57 -7.47
C PRO A 52 26.20 20.57 -7.95
N PHE A 53 26.60 19.44 -8.53
CA PHE A 53 25.65 18.41 -8.96
C PHE A 53 24.95 17.72 -7.79
N LEU A 54 25.65 17.43 -6.69
CA LEU A 54 25.04 16.87 -5.49
C LEU A 54 24.01 17.85 -4.88
N LEU A 55 24.36 19.14 -4.78
CA LEU A 55 23.45 20.19 -4.31
C LEU A 55 22.24 20.34 -5.23
N TRP A 56 22.44 20.28 -6.54
CA TRP A 56 21.35 20.26 -7.50
C TRP A 56 20.43 19.06 -7.30
N ARG A 57 20.98 17.87 -7.05
CA ARG A 57 20.18 16.67 -6.75
C ARG A 57 19.41 16.79 -5.44
N MET A 58 19.99 17.40 -4.41
CA MET A 58 19.29 17.69 -3.16
C MET A 58 18.13 18.66 -3.39
N LEU A 59 18.36 19.77 -4.10
CA LEU A 59 17.33 20.75 -4.43
C LEU A 59 16.21 20.12 -5.27
N HIS A 60 16.57 19.38 -6.30
CA HIS A 60 15.63 18.67 -7.16
C HIS A 60 14.73 17.71 -6.37
N ASN A 61 15.31 16.88 -5.50
CA ASN A 61 14.55 15.97 -4.66
C ASN A 61 13.61 16.73 -3.71
N GLN A 62 14.08 17.83 -3.11
CA GLN A 62 13.25 18.64 -2.22
C GLN A 62 12.08 19.32 -2.94
N ILE A 63 12.27 19.78 -4.18
CA ILE A 63 11.19 20.29 -5.02
C ILE A 63 10.13 19.21 -5.24
N TRP A 64 10.54 17.99 -5.57
CA TRP A 64 9.62 16.89 -5.81
C TRP A 64 8.88 16.43 -4.56
N ILE A 65 9.57 16.32 -3.42
CA ILE A 65 8.95 16.02 -2.12
C ILE A 65 7.92 17.11 -1.79
N THR A 66 8.28 18.39 -1.96
CA THR A 66 7.36 19.51 -1.70
C THR A 66 6.13 19.46 -2.61
N LEU A 67 6.32 19.21 -3.90
CA LEU A 67 5.23 19.12 -4.88
C LEU A 67 4.32 17.93 -4.59
N SER A 68 4.90 16.76 -4.28
CA SER A 68 4.19 15.54 -3.87
C SER A 68 3.34 15.82 -2.63
N ARG A 69 3.94 16.39 -1.56
CA ARG A 69 3.25 16.72 -0.31
C ARG A 69 2.16 17.76 -0.47
N TYR A 70 2.38 18.78 -1.28
CA TYR A 70 1.36 19.77 -1.60
C TYR A 70 0.15 19.13 -2.29
N ARG A 71 0.39 18.23 -3.25
CA ARG A 71 -0.65 17.47 -3.94
C ARG A 71 -1.35 16.50 -3.02
N THR A 72 -0.64 15.84 -2.12
CA THR A 72 -1.27 15.04 -1.06
C THR A 72 -2.14 15.96 -0.23
N ALA A 73 -1.66 17.08 0.30
CA ALA A 73 -2.46 17.97 1.17
C ALA A 73 -3.72 18.56 0.49
N LYS A 74 -3.65 19.00 -0.77
CA LYS A 74 -4.72 19.77 -1.45
C LYS A 74 -5.41 19.04 -2.60
N GLY A 75 -4.86 17.93 -3.09
CA GLY A 75 -5.29 17.29 -4.33
C GLY A 75 -6.48 16.32 -4.17
N ASN A 76 -7.35 16.30 -5.17
CA ASN A 76 -8.49 15.36 -5.25
C ASN A 76 -8.13 14.00 -5.88
N THR A 77 -6.84 13.73 -6.08
CA THR A 77 -6.32 12.53 -6.80
C THR A 77 -5.61 11.55 -5.88
N ARG A 78 -5.88 11.61 -4.58
CA ARG A 78 -5.31 10.67 -3.61
C ARG A 78 -5.78 9.24 -3.93
N ILE A 79 -4.82 8.33 -4.02
CA ILE A 79 -5.10 6.90 -4.16
C ILE A 79 -5.46 6.31 -2.78
N VAL A 80 -4.80 6.78 -1.73
CA VAL A 80 -5.11 6.47 -0.32
C VAL A 80 -5.69 7.70 0.35
N ASP A 81 -6.89 7.59 0.92
CA ASP A 81 -7.51 8.65 1.71
C ASP A 81 -6.96 8.68 3.16
N LYS A 82 -5.63 8.79 3.28
CA LYS A 82 -4.89 8.90 4.55
C LYS A 82 -3.89 10.05 4.44
N GLY A 83 -3.70 10.78 5.54
CA GLY A 83 -2.67 11.80 5.65
C GLY A 83 -1.28 11.18 5.80
N ILE A 84 -0.24 11.94 5.43
CA ILE A 84 1.15 11.55 5.73
C ILE A 84 1.38 11.81 7.22
N GLU A 85 1.59 10.75 7.98
CA GLU A 85 1.87 10.80 9.40
C GLU A 85 3.35 11.12 9.69
N PHE A 86 3.64 11.72 10.84
CA PHE A 86 5.02 12.00 11.27
C PHE A 86 5.92 10.76 11.22
N ASP A 87 5.40 9.60 11.64
CA ASP A 87 6.15 8.35 11.58
C ASP A 87 6.57 7.98 10.16
N GLN A 88 5.76 8.30 9.14
CA GLN A 88 6.12 8.06 7.74
C GLN A 88 7.16 9.09 7.28
N VAL A 89 7.01 10.36 7.66
CA VAL A 89 8.00 11.41 7.38
C VAL A 89 9.37 11.02 7.94
N ASP A 90 9.41 10.50 9.17
CA ASP A 90 10.66 10.08 9.81
C ASP A 90 11.31 8.88 9.11
N ARG A 91 10.51 7.93 8.58
CA ARG A 91 11.03 6.80 7.79
C ARG A 91 11.66 7.24 6.47
N GLU A 92 11.08 8.26 5.85
CA GLU A 92 11.48 8.74 4.53
C GLU A 92 12.49 9.90 4.59
N ARG A 93 12.86 10.33 5.81
CA ARG A 93 13.70 11.52 6.03
C ARG A 93 15.12 11.36 5.50
N GLU A 94 15.66 10.16 5.51
CA GLU A 94 17.06 9.85 5.20
C GLU A 94 17.33 9.66 3.68
N TRP A 95 16.51 10.26 2.83
CA TRP A 95 16.62 10.17 1.35
C TRP A 95 17.93 10.77 0.81
N ASP A 96 18.59 11.64 1.56
CA ASP A 96 19.83 12.32 1.19
C ASP A 96 21.09 11.47 1.45
N ASP A 97 21.00 10.38 2.22
CA ASP A 97 22.14 9.48 2.44
C ASP A 97 22.66 8.85 1.15
N GLN A 98 21.76 8.53 0.21
CA GLN A 98 22.16 8.03 -1.11
C GLN A 98 22.93 9.10 -1.91
N ILE A 99 22.63 10.39 -1.73
CA ILE A 99 23.36 11.48 -2.37
C ILE A 99 24.76 11.59 -1.77
N LEU A 100 24.89 11.47 -0.45
CA LEU A 100 26.19 11.48 0.24
C LEU A 100 27.05 10.29 -0.20
N PHE A 101 26.48 9.10 -0.26
CA PHE A 101 27.16 7.90 -0.73
C PHE A 101 27.70 8.06 -2.16
N ASN A 102 26.85 8.51 -3.09
CA ASN A 102 27.26 8.76 -4.47
C ASN A 102 28.34 9.84 -4.55
N GLY A 103 28.23 10.90 -3.74
CA GLY A 103 29.25 11.95 -3.66
C GLY A 103 30.61 11.42 -3.24
N LEU A 104 30.65 10.57 -2.21
CA LEU A 104 31.89 9.91 -1.76
C LEU A 104 32.47 9.02 -2.86
N LEU A 105 31.64 8.23 -3.55
CA LEU A 105 32.10 7.40 -4.66
C LEU A 105 32.65 8.22 -5.82
N TYR A 106 32.02 9.35 -6.17
CA TYR A 106 32.52 10.23 -7.24
C TYR A 106 33.86 10.85 -6.88
N TYR A 107 33.99 11.42 -5.67
CA TYR A 107 35.27 11.97 -5.23
C TYR A 107 36.35 10.89 -5.19
N LEU A 108 36.07 9.74 -4.58
CA LEU A 108 37.02 8.63 -4.53
C LEU A 108 37.42 8.17 -5.94
N GLY A 109 36.46 8.07 -6.86
CA GLY A 109 36.71 7.74 -8.26
C GLY A 109 37.65 8.72 -8.94
N CYS A 110 37.42 10.02 -8.81
CA CYS A 110 38.30 11.05 -9.37
C CYS A 110 39.71 11.03 -8.76
N TYR A 111 39.86 10.76 -7.46
CA TYR A 111 41.19 10.73 -6.82
C TYR A 111 41.95 9.40 -7.00
N THR A 112 41.27 8.30 -7.30
CA THR A 112 41.90 6.98 -7.44
C THR A 112 42.08 6.55 -8.90
N ILE A 113 41.22 7.02 -9.80
CA ILE A 113 41.22 6.65 -11.21
C ILE A 113 41.71 7.83 -12.02
N SER A 114 42.94 7.77 -12.52
CA SER A 114 43.55 8.86 -13.31
C SER A 114 42.78 9.24 -14.58
N ARG A 115 41.93 8.35 -15.10
CA ARG A 115 41.04 8.61 -16.25
C ARG A 115 39.70 9.26 -15.89
N ALA A 116 39.39 9.41 -14.60
CA ALA A 116 38.14 10.00 -14.12
C ALA A 116 38.25 11.51 -13.83
N THR A 117 39.39 12.13 -14.16
CA THR A 117 39.65 13.57 -14.02
C THR A 117 39.75 14.23 -15.38
N HIS A 118 39.56 15.56 -15.41
CA HIS A 118 39.62 16.39 -16.63
C HIS A 118 38.68 15.92 -17.75
N LEU A 119 37.53 15.36 -17.38
CA LEU A 119 36.52 14.90 -18.34
C LEU A 119 35.92 16.10 -19.10
N PRO A 120 35.58 15.94 -20.39
CA PRO A 120 34.88 16.98 -21.14
C PRO A 120 33.49 17.22 -20.54
N LEU A 121 33.03 18.48 -20.59
CA LEU A 121 31.69 18.85 -20.11
C LEU A 121 30.55 18.11 -20.84
N TRP A 122 30.79 17.71 -22.09
CA TRP A 122 29.80 17.01 -22.91
C TRP A 122 30.45 15.97 -23.80
N ARG A 123 29.83 14.78 -23.88
CA ARG A 123 30.21 13.72 -24.82
C ARG A 123 28.98 12.91 -25.21
N THR A 124 28.53 13.03 -26.47
CA THR A 124 27.28 12.40 -26.94
C THR A 124 27.35 10.88 -26.91
N ASP A 125 28.50 10.29 -27.27
CA ASP A 125 28.75 8.85 -27.16
C ASP A 125 28.63 8.36 -25.71
N GLY A 126 29.13 9.13 -24.74
CA GLY A 126 29.00 8.86 -23.31
C GLY A 126 27.55 8.87 -22.85
N VAL A 127 26.75 9.81 -23.35
CA VAL A 127 25.30 9.86 -23.09
C VAL A 127 24.61 8.60 -23.63
N VAL A 128 24.88 8.21 -24.87
CA VAL A 128 24.33 6.99 -25.47
C VAL A 128 24.76 5.74 -24.68
N MET A 129 26.05 5.62 -24.33
CA MET A 129 26.55 4.53 -23.49
C MET A 129 25.84 4.48 -22.13
N THR A 130 25.61 5.63 -21.50
CA THR A 130 24.93 5.72 -20.20
C THR A 130 23.49 5.22 -20.31
N ILE A 131 22.77 5.63 -21.35
CA ILE A 131 21.40 5.17 -21.62
C ILE A 131 21.38 3.65 -21.81
N LEU A 132 22.27 3.09 -22.63
CA LEU A 132 22.33 1.65 -22.89
C LEU A 132 22.72 0.84 -21.65
N LEU A 133 23.71 1.32 -20.88
CA LEU A 133 24.10 0.70 -19.61
C LEU A 133 22.97 0.73 -18.58
N HIS A 134 22.22 1.83 -18.54
CA HIS A 134 21.06 1.95 -17.67
C HIS A 134 19.95 0.97 -18.09
N MET A 135 19.46 1.07 -19.33
CA MET A 135 18.35 0.26 -19.86
C MET A 135 18.64 -1.24 -19.89
N GLY A 136 19.90 -1.66 -20.03
CA GLY A 136 20.29 -3.06 -20.05
C GLY A 136 20.76 -3.55 -18.68
N PRO A 137 22.08 -3.52 -18.40
CA PRO A 137 22.64 -4.07 -17.17
C PRO A 137 22.03 -3.56 -15.86
N VAL A 138 21.82 -2.24 -15.73
CA VAL A 138 21.35 -1.67 -14.45
C VAL A 138 19.92 -2.11 -14.15
N GLU A 139 19.00 -1.96 -15.11
CA GLU A 139 17.61 -2.41 -14.93
C GLU A 139 17.52 -3.92 -14.71
N PHE A 140 18.32 -4.72 -15.42
CA PHE A 140 18.38 -6.17 -15.21
C PHE A 140 18.82 -6.51 -13.78
N LEU A 141 19.94 -5.94 -13.31
CA LEU A 141 20.43 -6.19 -11.96
C LEU A 141 19.46 -5.67 -10.89
N TYR A 142 18.87 -4.50 -11.11
CA TYR A 142 17.85 -3.94 -10.23
C TYR A 142 16.64 -4.88 -10.10
N TYR A 143 16.11 -5.38 -11.20
CA TYR A 143 14.97 -6.30 -11.19
C TYR A 143 15.26 -7.56 -10.37
N TRP A 144 16.40 -8.21 -10.63
CA TRP A 144 16.77 -9.44 -9.91
C TRP A 144 17.10 -9.20 -8.44
N LEU A 145 17.78 -8.09 -8.12
CA LEU A 145 18.03 -7.69 -6.74
C LEU A 145 16.72 -7.41 -6.01
N HIS A 146 15.82 -6.64 -6.61
CA HIS A 146 14.51 -6.35 -6.04
C HIS A 146 13.71 -7.65 -5.82
N ARG A 147 13.70 -8.57 -6.79
CA ARG A 147 13.08 -9.89 -6.63
C ARG A 147 13.72 -10.70 -5.50
N ALA A 148 15.05 -10.66 -5.35
CA ALA A 148 15.75 -11.31 -4.25
C ALA A 148 15.42 -10.67 -2.88
N LEU A 149 15.25 -9.36 -2.83
CA LEU A 149 14.83 -8.63 -1.62
C LEU A 149 13.42 -9.01 -1.16
N HIS A 150 12.57 -9.54 -2.05
CA HIS A 150 11.27 -10.12 -1.70
C HIS A 150 11.35 -11.57 -1.19
N HIS A 151 12.52 -12.20 -1.21
CA HIS A 151 12.72 -13.47 -0.54
C HIS A 151 12.72 -13.28 0.98
N HIS A 152 11.99 -14.12 1.73
CA HIS A 152 11.69 -13.96 3.17
C HIS A 152 12.87 -13.49 4.03
N PHE A 153 14.05 -14.09 3.85
CA PHE A 153 15.25 -13.74 4.62
C PHE A 153 15.68 -12.27 4.41
N PHE A 154 15.72 -11.82 3.15
CA PHE A 154 16.12 -10.47 2.78
C PHE A 154 14.98 -9.47 3.02
N TYR A 155 13.73 -9.90 2.82
CA TYR A 155 12.55 -9.08 3.02
C TYR A 155 12.50 -8.55 4.45
N SER A 156 12.54 -9.44 5.44
CA SER A 156 12.44 -9.05 6.85
C SER A 156 13.59 -8.15 7.32
N ARG A 157 14.75 -8.24 6.65
CA ARG A 157 16.00 -7.56 7.03
C ARG A 157 16.20 -6.21 6.36
N TYR A 158 15.84 -6.10 5.09
CA TYR A 158 16.27 -4.97 4.25
C TYR A 158 15.14 -4.32 3.46
N HIS A 159 14.00 -5.00 3.26
CA HIS A 159 12.95 -4.50 2.36
C HIS A 159 11.62 -4.20 3.04
N SER A 160 11.28 -4.88 4.14
CA SER A 160 10.00 -4.71 4.83
C SER A 160 9.78 -3.30 5.35
N HIS A 161 10.85 -2.59 5.73
CA HIS A 161 10.75 -1.21 6.17
C HIS A 161 10.19 -0.27 5.11
N HIS A 162 10.59 -0.45 3.85
CA HIS A 162 10.10 0.34 2.73
C HIS A 162 8.59 0.13 2.49
N HIS A 163 8.09 -1.10 2.66
CA HIS A 163 6.65 -1.41 2.52
C HIS A 163 5.79 -0.85 3.66
N SER A 164 6.40 -0.37 4.75
CA SER A 164 5.65 0.30 5.84
C SER A 164 5.22 1.74 5.51
N SER A 165 5.69 2.31 4.40
CA SER A 165 5.21 3.58 3.86
C SER A 165 4.03 3.36 2.92
N ILE A 166 2.82 3.45 3.49
CA ILE A 166 1.57 3.12 2.78
C ILE A 166 0.93 4.31 2.07
N VAL A 167 1.22 5.54 2.50
CA VAL A 167 0.78 6.73 1.77
C VAL A 167 1.79 6.98 0.67
N THR A 168 1.44 6.67 -0.56
CA THR A 168 2.34 6.89 -1.70
C THR A 168 2.67 8.38 -1.82
N GLU A 169 3.94 8.74 -1.62
CA GLU A 169 4.51 10.05 -1.95
C GLU A 169 5.21 9.94 -3.32
N PRO A 170 4.48 10.03 -4.44
CA PRO A 170 5.09 9.88 -5.74
C PRO A 170 6.13 11.00 -5.97
N ILE A 171 7.40 10.61 -6.02
CA ILE A 171 8.55 11.49 -6.29
C ILE A 171 8.42 12.16 -7.68
N THR A 172 7.57 11.62 -8.56
CA THR A 172 7.12 12.27 -9.79
C THR A 172 5.64 11.99 -9.97
N PHE A 173 4.76 12.97 -9.73
CA PHE A 173 3.31 12.79 -9.98
C PHE A 173 2.67 13.92 -10.76
N LEU A 174 2.04 13.50 -11.84
CA LEU A 174 1.12 14.28 -12.65
C LEU A 174 -0.28 13.67 -12.48
N GLN A 175 -1.33 14.49 -12.58
CA GLN A 175 -2.74 14.06 -12.59
C GLN A 175 -3.04 12.94 -13.61
N SER A 176 -2.17 12.75 -14.61
CA SER A 176 -2.18 11.66 -15.59
C SER A 176 -2.07 10.26 -14.98
N GLN A 177 -1.65 10.09 -13.71
CA GLN A 177 -1.46 8.75 -13.14
C GLN A 177 -2.77 7.99 -12.86
N LYS A 178 -3.88 8.65 -12.47
CA LYS A 178 -5.18 7.95 -12.35
C LYS A 178 -5.62 7.37 -13.70
N VAL A 179 -5.42 8.14 -14.78
CA VAL A 179 -5.68 7.70 -16.15
C VAL A 179 -4.74 6.55 -16.52
N ALA A 180 -3.45 6.67 -16.22
CA ALA A 180 -2.46 5.62 -16.50
C ALA A 180 -2.76 4.32 -15.75
N ILE A 181 -3.08 4.39 -14.45
CA ILE A 181 -3.46 3.22 -13.63
C ILE A 181 -4.69 2.53 -14.22
N ASN A 182 -5.75 3.29 -14.50
CA ASN A 182 -6.95 2.73 -15.11
C ASN A 182 -6.68 2.16 -16.51
N THR A 183 -5.79 2.77 -17.29
CA THR A 183 -5.37 2.25 -18.60
C THR A 183 -4.64 0.91 -18.43
N MET A 184 -3.71 0.79 -17.49
CA MET A 184 -3.00 -0.47 -17.20
C MET A 184 -3.96 -1.57 -16.73
N ILE A 185 -4.90 -1.26 -15.83
CA ILE A 185 -5.90 -2.22 -15.35
C ILE A 185 -6.82 -2.64 -16.51
N GLU A 186 -7.29 -1.69 -17.32
CA GLU A 186 -8.14 -1.95 -18.49
C GLU A 186 -7.42 -2.83 -19.52
N GLU A 187 -6.16 -2.54 -19.85
CA GLU A 187 -5.35 -3.35 -20.75
C GLU A 187 -5.13 -4.77 -20.21
N ALA A 188 -4.89 -4.92 -18.90
CA ALA A 188 -4.75 -6.22 -18.26
C ALA A 188 -6.05 -7.03 -18.33
N ILE A 189 -7.20 -6.39 -18.09
CA ILE A 189 -8.52 -7.02 -18.24
C ILE A 189 -8.76 -7.49 -19.66
N LEU A 190 -8.52 -6.61 -20.65
CA LEU A 190 -8.69 -6.95 -22.06
C LEU A 190 -7.72 -8.03 -22.53
N HIS A 191 -6.50 -8.04 -22.00
CA HIS A 191 -5.53 -9.10 -22.27
C HIS A 191 -5.98 -10.44 -21.68
N ALA A 192 -6.47 -10.45 -20.44
CA ALA A 192 -7.04 -11.63 -19.81
C ALA A 192 -8.24 -12.17 -20.60
N ASP A 193 -9.12 -11.29 -21.08
CA ASP A 193 -10.26 -11.64 -21.93
C ASP A 193 -9.81 -12.31 -23.24
N ARG A 194 -8.82 -11.72 -23.94
CA ARG A 194 -8.24 -12.31 -25.16
C ARG A 194 -7.58 -13.67 -24.92
N LYS A 195 -7.02 -13.89 -23.73
CA LYS A 195 -6.42 -15.17 -23.31
C LYS A 195 -7.47 -16.19 -22.85
N GLY A 196 -8.76 -15.83 -22.85
CA GLY A 196 -9.85 -16.72 -22.47
C GLY A 196 -9.95 -16.97 -20.96
N ILE A 197 -9.34 -16.09 -20.15
CA ILE A 197 -9.47 -16.13 -18.68
C ILE A 197 -10.94 -15.93 -18.30
N LYS A 198 -11.42 -16.74 -17.35
CA LYS A 198 -12.83 -16.75 -16.95
C LYS A 198 -13.15 -15.69 -15.91
N VAL A 199 -12.26 -15.49 -14.94
CA VAL A 199 -12.44 -14.55 -13.83
C VAL A 199 -11.15 -13.79 -13.60
N LEU A 200 -11.27 -12.49 -13.35
CA LEU A 200 -10.19 -11.61 -12.92
C LEU A 200 -10.63 -10.87 -11.65
N SER A 201 -9.89 -11.12 -10.56
CA SER A 201 -10.12 -10.45 -9.28
C SER A 201 -9.37 -9.11 -9.23
N LEU A 202 -10.06 -8.02 -8.89
CA LEU A 202 -9.42 -6.74 -8.64
C LEU A 202 -8.93 -6.68 -7.19
N GLY A 203 -7.70 -7.12 -6.95
CA GLY A 203 -7.11 -7.14 -5.61
C GLY A 203 -6.71 -5.74 -5.11
N LEU A 204 -6.82 -5.54 -3.79
CA LEU A 204 -6.36 -4.34 -3.07
C LEU A 204 -6.85 -3.04 -3.73
N MET A 205 -5.93 -2.14 -4.07
CA MET A 205 -6.26 -0.79 -4.53
C MET A 205 -6.83 -0.75 -5.96
N ASN A 206 -6.78 -1.87 -6.71
CA ASN A 206 -7.26 -1.92 -8.09
C ASN A 206 -8.80 -1.86 -8.22
N GLN A 207 -9.52 -1.87 -7.10
CA GLN A 207 -11.00 -1.83 -6.99
C GLN A 207 -11.50 -0.57 -6.28
N GLY A 208 -10.72 0.50 -6.17
CA GLY A 208 -11.17 1.73 -5.49
C GLY A 208 -12.45 2.32 -6.12
N GLU A 209 -13.42 2.72 -5.29
CA GLU A 209 -14.64 3.41 -5.73
C GLU A 209 -14.30 4.66 -6.55
N ASP A 210 -13.48 5.52 -5.96
CA ASP A 210 -13.00 6.75 -6.58
C ASP A 210 -12.09 6.46 -7.79
N LEU A 211 -11.49 5.27 -7.89
CA LEU A 211 -10.58 4.90 -8.98
C LEU A 211 -11.36 4.47 -10.23
N ASN A 212 -12.22 3.46 -10.10
CA ASN A 212 -12.91 2.80 -11.21
C ASN A 212 -14.29 2.23 -10.84
N ILE A 213 -14.88 2.72 -9.74
CA ILE A 213 -16.22 2.32 -9.27
C ILE A 213 -16.27 0.80 -9.08
N TYR A 214 -15.32 0.28 -8.30
CA TYR A 214 -15.17 -1.15 -8.02
C TYR A 214 -15.15 -2.01 -9.30
N GLY A 215 -14.48 -1.55 -10.36
CA GLY A 215 -14.37 -2.24 -11.64
C GLY A 215 -15.55 -2.08 -12.62
N SER A 216 -16.68 -1.51 -12.19
CA SER A 216 -17.86 -1.34 -13.07
C SER A 216 -17.63 -0.41 -14.26
N MET A 217 -16.66 0.49 -14.14
CA MET A 217 -16.21 1.35 -15.24
C MET A 217 -15.76 0.51 -16.45
N TYR A 218 -15.05 -0.59 -16.24
CA TYR A 218 -14.54 -1.44 -17.33
C TYR A 218 -15.64 -2.26 -17.99
N VAL A 219 -16.59 -2.76 -17.21
CA VAL A 219 -17.76 -3.49 -17.73
C VAL A 219 -18.63 -2.57 -18.58
N SER A 220 -18.85 -1.33 -18.13
CA SER A 220 -19.60 -0.32 -18.87
C SER A 220 -18.92 0.05 -20.21
N ARG A 221 -17.58 0.14 -20.22
CA ARG A 221 -16.80 0.43 -21.44
C ARG A 221 -16.73 -0.74 -22.41
N HIS A 222 -16.76 -1.97 -21.92
CA HIS A 222 -16.66 -3.20 -22.71
C HIS A 222 -17.86 -4.13 -22.47
N PRO A 223 -19.05 -3.84 -22.99
CA PRO A 223 -20.25 -4.66 -22.73
C PRO A 223 -20.17 -6.11 -23.21
N LYS A 224 -19.21 -6.42 -24.10
CA LYS A 224 -18.98 -7.76 -24.65
C LYS A 224 -17.89 -8.55 -23.90
N LEU A 225 -17.41 -8.04 -22.76
CA LEU A 225 -16.37 -8.67 -21.96
C LEU A 225 -16.81 -10.05 -21.48
N LYS A 226 -16.01 -11.08 -21.78
CA LYS A 226 -16.27 -12.48 -21.41
C LYS A 226 -15.70 -12.81 -20.05
N VAL A 227 -14.53 -12.26 -19.71
CA VAL A 227 -13.93 -12.38 -18.37
C VAL A 227 -14.81 -11.68 -17.34
N LYS A 228 -15.04 -12.34 -16.20
CA LYS A 228 -15.81 -11.79 -15.09
C LYS A 228 -14.91 -11.03 -14.14
N ILE A 229 -15.33 -9.82 -13.80
CA ILE A 229 -14.62 -8.94 -12.89
C ILE A 229 -15.20 -9.18 -11.51
N VAL A 230 -14.32 -9.46 -10.54
CA VAL A 230 -14.70 -9.75 -9.15
C VAL A 230 -13.89 -8.86 -8.23
N ASP A 231 -14.57 -7.98 -7.51
CA ASP A 231 -13.94 -7.21 -6.45
C ASP A 231 -13.89 -8.00 -5.13
N GLY A 232 -14.86 -8.87 -4.87
CA GLY A 232 -14.88 -9.81 -3.74
C GLY A 232 -15.51 -9.28 -2.45
N SER A 233 -16.23 -8.17 -2.55
CA SER A 233 -16.91 -7.52 -1.42
C SER A 233 -17.96 -8.41 -0.74
N SER A 234 -18.60 -9.31 -1.47
CA SER A 234 -19.62 -10.22 -0.93
C SER A 234 -19.01 -11.21 0.07
N LEU A 235 -17.81 -11.72 -0.22
CA LEU A 235 -17.09 -12.60 0.69
C LEU A 235 -16.55 -11.86 1.93
N VAL A 236 -16.14 -10.60 1.76
CA VAL A 236 -15.76 -9.74 2.91
C VAL A 236 -16.94 -9.60 3.87
N VAL A 237 -18.13 -9.27 3.36
CA VAL A 237 -19.36 -9.18 4.18
C VAL A 237 -19.65 -10.52 4.86
N ALA A 238 -19.58 -11.63 4.13
CA ALA A 238 -19.79 -12.96 4.70
C ALA A 238 -18.83 -13.26 5.86
N ILE A 239 -17.53 -13.00 5.70
CA ILE A 239 -16.51 -13.25 6.73
C ILE A 239 -16.77 -12.40 7.97
N VAL A 240 -17.08 -11.11 7.79
CA VAL A 240 -17.32 -10.19 8.89
C VAL A 240 -18.57 -10.60 9.68
N LEU A 241 -19.68 -10.91 9.00
CA LEU A 241 -20.90 -11.38 9.65
C LEU A 241 -20.69 -12.67 10.44
N ASN A 242 -19.96 -13.65 9.86
CA ASN A 242 -19.65 -14.91 10.53
C ASN A 242 -18.58 -14.78 11.63
N SER A 243 -17.93 -13.62 11.74
CA SER A 243 -16.95 -13.32 12.80
C SER A 243 -17.55 -12.63 14.01
N ILE A 244 -18.80 -12.14 13.91
CA ILE A 244 -19.53 -11.54 15.03
C ILE A 244 -19.96 -12.65 16.01
N PRO A 245 -19.69 -12.52 17.32
CA PRO A 245 -20.13 -13.50 18.31
C PRO A 245 -21.64 -13.72 18.29
N LYS A 246 -22.09 -14.98 18.38
CA LYS A 246 -23.51 -15.31 18.45
C LYS A 246 -24.17 -14.66 19.67
N GLY A 247 -25.38 -14.12 19.48
CA GLY A 247 -26.12 -13.40 20.52
C GLY A 247 -25.77 -11.91 20.64
N THR A 248 -24.91 -11.38 19.77
CA THR A 248 -24.64 -9.93 19.69
C THR A 248 -25.91 -9.18 19.30
N THR A 249 -26.36 -8.25 20.15
CA THR A 249 -27.57 -7.42 19.91
C THR A 249 -27.24 -6.03 19.38
N GLN A 250 -26.01 -5.57 19.56
CA GLN A 250 -25.55 -4.25 19.13
C GLN A 250 -24.10 -4.30 18.63
N VAL A 251 -23.83 -3.61 17.52
CA VAL A 251 -22.48 -3.38 17.00
C VAL A 251 -22.25 -1.90 16.73
N LEU A 252 -21.00 -1.47 16.78
CA LEU A 252 -20.60 -0.14 16.34
C LEU A 252 -19.91 -0.21 14.98
N LEU A 253 -20.42 0.52 13.99
CA LEU A 253 -19.83 0.66 12.67
C LEU A 253 -19.04 1.96 12.58
N ASN A 254 -17.73 1.85 12.35
CA ASN A 254 -16.83 3.00 12.21
C ASN A 254 -15.98 2.93 10.94
N GLY A 255 -15.57 4.08 10.42
CA GLY A 255 -14.75 4.23 9.21
C GLY A 255 -15.53 4.64 7.96
N LYS A 256 -14.84 4.72 6.81
CA LYS A 256 -15.43 5.15 5.53
C LYS A 256 -16.60 4.24 5.14
N LEU A 257 -17.77 4.84 4.92
CA LEU A 257 -18.97 4.14 4.45
C LEU A 257 -18.84 3.67 2.98
N THR A 258 -18.11 2.58 2.77
CA THR A 258 -18.02 1.87 1.49
C THR A 258 -19.25 1.01 1.22
N LYS A 259 -19.36 0.40 0.03
CA LYS A 259 -20.46 -0.56 -0.24
C LYS A 259 -20.47 -1.75 0.73
N VAL A 260 -19.30 -2.20 1.21
CA VAL A 260 -19.19 -3.25 2.24
C VAL A 260 -19.81 -2.78 3.56
N ALA A 261 -19.52 -1.54 3.98
CA ALA A 261 -20.10 -0.97 5.20
C ALA A 261 -21.63 -0.85 5.11
N HIS A 262 -22.16 -0.43 3.96
CA HIS A 262 -23.61 -0.36 3.73
C HIS A 262 -24.25 -1.75 3.75
N ALA A 263 -23.64 -2.75 3.10
CA ALA A 263 -24.14 -4.11 3.09
C ALA A 263 -24.11 -4.77 4.48
N LEU A 264 -23.06 -4.51 5.28
CA LEU A 264 -22.98 -4.95 6.67
C LEU A 264 -24.09 -4.32 7.52
N ALA A 265 -24.23 -2.99 7.44
CA ALA A 265 -25.25 -2.27 8.20
C ALA A 265 -26.66 -2.80 7.87
N PHE A 266 -26.97 -2.95 6.58
CA PHE A 266 -28.25 -3.44 6.11
C PHE A 266 -28.52 -4.87 6.61
N THR A 267 -27.59 -5.79 6.38
CA THR A 267 -27.75 -7.20 6.74
C THR A 267 -27.92 -7.39 8.26
N LEU A 268 -27.17 -6.63 9.06
CA LEU A 268 -27.28 -6.69 10.52
C LEU A 268 -28.61 -6.12 11.03
N CYS A 269 -29.07 -5.00 10.46
CA CYS A 269 -30.39 -4.46 10.80
C CYS A 269 -31.52 -5.45 10.46
N GLN A 270 -31.43 -6.15 9.32
CA GLN A 270 -32.35 -7.24 8.94
C GLN A 270 -32.35 -8.41 9.93
N GLN A 271 -31.16 -8.74 10.47
CA GLN A 271 -30.99 -9.77 11.49
C GLN A 271 -31.42 -9.32 12.90
N GLY A 272 -31.98 -8.12 13.05
CA GLY A 272 -32.42 -7.59 14.35
C GLY A 272 -31.28 -7.02 15.20
N VAL A 273 -30.05 -6.93 14.68
CA VAL A 273 -28.91 -6.36 15.38
C VAL A 273 -28.91 -4.84 15.22
N GLN A 274 -28.75 -4.11 16.34
CA GLN A 274 -28.65 -2.66 16.30
C GLN A 274 -27.26 -2.22 15.81
N VAL A 275 -27.22 -1.48 14.71
CA VAL A 275 -26.00 -0.91 14.15
C VAL A 275 -25.88 0.55 14.58
N VAL A 276 -24.81 0.86 15.30
CA VAL A 276 -24.59 2.19 15.88
C VAL A 276 -23.44 2.89 15.18
N THR A 277 -23.58 4.19 14.87
CA THR A 277 -22.47 5.02 14.35
C THR A 277 -22.00 6.06 15.37
N LEU A 278 -20.73 6.44 15.29
CA LEU A 278 -20.13 7.52 16.09
C LEU A 278 -20.38 8.92 15.53
N HIS A 279 -20.64 9.01 14.23
CA HIS A 279 -20.87 10.27 13.54
C HIS A 279 -22.32 10.35 13.04
N GLU A 280 -22.96 11.50 13.29
CA GLU A 280 -24.35 11.74 12.91
C GLU A 280 -24.52 11.72 11.40
N ASN A 281 -23.54 12.27 10.67
CA ASN A 281 -23.53 12.25 9.21
C ASN A 281 -23.56 10.83 8.65
N ASP A 282 -22.84 9.88 9.27
CA ASP A 282 -22.84 8.49 8.81
C ASP A 282 -24.18 7.81 9.09
N TYR A 283 -24.80 8.08 10.24
CA TYR A 283 -26.16 7.64 10.53
C TYR A 283 -27.16 8.16 9.48
N VAL A 284 -27.11 9.46 9.17
CA VAL A 284 -28.00 10.07 8.16
C VAL A 284 -27.78 9.45 6.78
N ARG A 285 -26.53 9.19 6.38
CA ARG A 285 -26.19 8.56 5.10
C ARG A 285 -26.68 7.11 5.01
N LEU A 286 -26.46 6.30 6.05
CA LEU A 286 -26.95 4.93 6.11
C LEU A 286 -28.47 4.89 6.08
N LYS A 287 -29.13 5.73 6.89
CA LYS A 287 -30.59 5.81 6.94
C LYS A 287 -31.21 6.18 5.59
N LYS A 288 -30.59 7.09 4.83
CA LYS A 288 -31.03 7.46 3.48
C LYS A 288 -30.88 6.31 2.47
N SER A 289 -29.92 5.42 2.70
CA SER A 289 -29.64 4.29 1.80
C SER A 289 -30.61 3.12 2.00
N PHE A 290 -31.34 3.08 3.12
CA PHE A 290 -32.31 2.03 3.42
C PHE A 290 -33.68 2.43 2.87
N THR A 291 -34.23 1.62 1.98
CA THR A 291 -35.54 1.86 1.33
C THR A 291 -36.72 1.26 2.11
N GLY A 292 -36.49 0.62 3.26
CA GLY A 292 -37.50 -0.10 4.06
C GLY A 292 -37.60 0.37 5.53
N SER A 293 -38.47 -0.27 6.31
CA SER A 293 -38.75 0.04 7.72
C SER A 293 -37.74 -0.55 8.72
N GLU A 294 -36.61 -1.07 8.24
CA GLU A 294 -35.58 -1.70 9.07
C GLU A 294 -34.74 -0.60 9.75
N THR A 295 -35.19 -0.19 10.93
CA THR A 295 -34.75 1.00 11.65
C THR A 295 -33.80 0.71 12.80
N ASN A 296 -33.14 -0.46 12.81
CA ASN A 296 -32.17 -0.82 13.84
C ASN A 296 -30.83 -0.07 13.67
N LEU A 297 -30.88 1.19 13.22
CA LEU A 297 -29.78 2.13 13.17
C LEU A 297 -29.89 3.12 14.32
N ALA A 298 -28.78 3.37 15.00
CA ALA A 298 -28.69 4.41 16.01
C ALA A 298 -27.42 5.24 15.87
N TYR A 299 -27.43 6.43 16.44
CA TYR A 299 -26.26 7.28 16.60
C TYR A 299 -25.91 7.36 18.08
N THR A 300 -24.62 7.29 18.40
CA THR A 300 -24.13 7.43 19.78
C THR A 300 -22.91 8.34 19.84
N ARG A 301 -22.70 8.94 21.02
CA ARG A 301 -21.44 9.60 21.40
C ARG A 301 -20.62 8.76 22.39
N SER A 302 -21.13 7.60 22.78
CA SER A 302 -20.47 6.66 23.68
C SER A 302 -19.53 5.71 22.93
N TYR A 303 -18.53 5.18 23.65
CA TYR A 303 -17.54 4.22 23.15
C TYR A 303 -17.66 2.86 23.85
N THR A 304 -18.81 2.59 24.47
CA THR A 304 -19.06 1.44 25.35
C THR A 304 -19.38 0.14 24.62
N GLN A 305 -19.53 0.18 23.30
CA GLN A 305 -19.81 -1.00 22.49
C GLN A 305 -18.65 -1.98 22.53
N THR A 306 -18.97 -3.24 22.75
CA THR A 306 -17.99 -4.33 22.85
C THR A 306 -17.58 -4.86 21.48
N ILE A 307 -18.39 -4.70 20.44
CA ILE A 307 -18.10 -5.18 19.08
C ILE A 307 -18.04 -3.99 18.12
N TRP A 308 -16.88 -3.80 17.48
CA TRP A 308 -16.62 -2.71 16.55
C TRP A 308 -16.31 -3.27 15.16
N LEU A 309 -17.13 -2.91 14.18
CA LEU A 309 -16.86 -3.13 12.77
C LEU A 309 -16.08 -1.95 12.23
N VAL A 310 -14.83 -2.18 11.83
CA VAL A 310 -13.90 -1.09 11.51
C VAL A 310 -13.48 -1.09 10.05
N GLY A 311 -13.70 0.07 9.43
CA GLY A 311 -13.26 0.48 8.11
C GLY A 311 -12.04 1.41 8.15
N ASP A 312 -11.66 1.94 6.98
CA ASP A 312 -10.57 2.91 6.90
C ASP A 312 -10.97 4.20 7.62
N GLY A 313 -10.02 4.82 8.32
CA GLY A 313 -10.25 6.08 9.06
C GLY A 313 -10.31 5.94 10.58
N LEU A 314 -10.07 4.74 11.16
CA LEU A 314 -10.00 4.56 12.61
C LEU A 314 -8.90 5.42 13.24
N THR A 315 -9.26 6.32 14.15
CA THR A 315 -8.32 7.26 14.79
C THR A 315 -7.70 6.72 16.08
N LYS A 316 -6.60 7.34 16.53
CA LYS A 316 -5.95 7.01 17.80
C LYS A 316 -6.87 7.33 18.97
N GLU A 317 -7.55 8.47 18.90
CA GLU A 317 -8.45 8.99 19.93
C GLU A 317 -9.65 8.05 20.13
N GLU A 318 -10.22 7.52 19.05
CA GLU A 318 -11.28 6.51 19.11
C GLU A 318 -10.79 5.24 19.80
N GLN A 319 -9.65 4.68 19.38
CA GLN A 319 -9.07 3.48 20.00
C GLN A 319 -8.79 3.68 21.49
N GLN A 320 -8.33 4.86 21.90
CA GLN A 320 -8.03 5.15 23.32
C GLN A 320 -9.28 5.22 24.20
N LYS A 321 -10.44 5.58 23.65
CA LYS A 321 -11.71 5.72 24.39
C LYS A 321 -12.49 4.41 24.53
N THR A 322 -12.11 3.36 23.78
CA THR A 322 -12.78 2.05 23.85
C THR A 322 -12.48 1.28 25.14
N LEU A 323 -13.39 0.37 25.51
CA LEU A 323 -13.22 -0.55 26.65
C LEU A 323 -12.16 -1.59 26.34
N LYS A 324 -11.35 -2.06 27.30
CA LYS A 324 -10.29 -3.07 27.06
C LYS A 324 -10.78 -4.37 26.42
N THR A 325 -12.05 -4.73 26.65
CA THR A 325 -12.67 -5.95 26.13
C THR A 325 -13.30 -5.77 24.74
N THR A 326 -13.14 -4.61 24.11
CA THR A 326 -13.67 -4.36 22.77
C THR A 326 -12.99 -5.25 21.72
N LEU A 327 -13.80 -5.97 20.94
CA LEU A 327 -13.40 -6.75 19.79
C LEU A 327 -13.51 -5.90 18.52
N PHE A 328 -12.39 -5.74 17.82
CA PHE A 328 -12.36 -5.07 16.52
C PHE A 328 -12.41 -6.09 15.39
N ILE A 329 -13.46 -6.03 14.57
CA ILE A 329 -13.64 -6.85 13.37
C ILE A 329 -13.43 -5.96 12.14
N LEU A 330 -12.39 -6.25 11.36
CA LEU A 330 -11.98 -5.41 10.25
C LEU A 330 -12.72 -5.79 8.96
N TYR A 331 -13.23 -4.78 8.25
CA TYR A 331 -13.70 -4.90 6.87
C TYR A 331 -12.85 -4.11 5.86
N THR A 332 -11.70 -3.59 6.31
CA THR A 332 -10.70 -2.89 5.48
C THR A 332 -9.81 -3.84 4.70
N GLN A 333 -9.27 -3.39 3.56
CA GLN A 333 -8.26 -4.11 2.79
C GLN A 333 -6.89 -4.15 3.48
N PHE A 334 -6.55 -3.08 4.20
CA PHE A 334 -5.29 -2.94 4.92
C PHE A 334 -5.56 -2.91 6.42
N SER A 335 -4.66 -3.49 7.21
CA SER A 335 -4.76 -3.40 8.67
C SER A 335 -4.65 -1.93 9.11
N PRO A 336 -5.56 -1.42 9.96
CA PRO A 336 -5.42 -0.10 10.53
C PRO A 336 -4.22 -0.07 11.49
N LYS A 337 -3.67 1.13 11.72
CA LYS A 337 -2.60 1.31 12.69
C LYS A 337 -3.13 1.01 14.09
N LYS A 338 -2.50 0.05 14.77
CA LYS A 338 -2.84 -0.36 16.14
C LYS A 338 -2.12 0.56 17.11
N TYR A 339 -2.86 1.44 17.80
CA TYR A 339 -2.29 2.35 18.81
C TYR A 339 -2.28 1.76 20.21
N ARG A 340 -2.96 0.62 20.40
CA ARG A 340 -3.06 -0.08 21.68
C ARG A 340 -2.72 -1.56 21.50
N LYS A 341 -1.82 -2.06 22.35
CA LYS A 341 -1.30 -3.44 22.31
C LYS A 341 -2.15 -4.43 23.11
N ASP A 342 -3.03 -3.92 23.96
CA ASP A 342 -3.88 -4.68 24.88
C ASP A 342 -5.24 -5.08 24.28
N TYR A 343 -5.35 -5.07 22.94
CA TYR A 343 -6.58 -5.33 22.21
C TYR A 343 -6.48 -6.48 21.23
N SER A 344 -7.56 -7.25 21.11
CA SER A 344 -7.75 -8.24 20.06
C SER A 344 -8.31 -7.56 18.80
N TYR A 345 -7.42 -7.27 17.85
CA TYR A 345 -7.78 -6.91 16.48
C TYR A 345 -7.89 -8.20 15.68
N GLN A 346 -9.07 -8.51 15.14
CA GLN A 346 -9.16 -9.57 14.15
C GLN A 346 -8.41 -9.15 12.89
N CYS A 347 -7.71 -10.10 12.28
CA CYS A 347 -7.06 -9.90 10.99
C CYS A 347 -8.05 -9.37 9.94
N THR A 348 -7.53 -8.60 8.97
CA THR A 348 -8.22 -8.24 7.72
C THR A 348 -8.97 -9.45 7.16
N SER A 349 -10.19 -9.25 6.62
CA SER A 349 -11.06 -10.33 6.14
C SER A 349 -10.31 -11.31 5.23
N ALA A 350 -9.98 -12.47 5.79
CA ALA A 350 -9.11 -13.48 5.18
C ALA A 350 -9.47 -14.87 5.73
N MET A 351 -9.07 -15.91 5.00
CA MET A 351 -9.34 -17.30 5.35
C MET A 351 -8.11 -18.16 5.10
N LEU A 352 -8.05 -19.29 5.79
CA LEU A 352 -7.04 -20.32 5.56
C LEU A 352 -7.32 -21.00 4.22
N ALA A 353 -6.34 -21.00 3.33
CA ALA A 353 -6.40 -21.68 2.04
C ALA A 353 -6.33 -23.20 2.20
N PRO A 354 -7.08 -23.98 1.40
CA PRO A 354 -7.05 -25.44 1.43
C PRO A 354 -5.65 -25.98 1.13
N CYS A 355 -5.32 -27.16 1.66
CA CYS A 355 -3.98 -27.77 1.51
C CYS A 355 -3.60 -28.07 0.06
N THR A 356 -4.59 -28.14 -0.84
CA THR A 356 -4.40 -28.35 -2.28
C THR A 356 -3.83 -27.13 -3.00
N ILE A 357 -3.89 -25.93 -2.40
CA ILE A 357 -3.27 -24.73 -2.98
C ILE A 357 -1.85 -24.62 -2.44
N GLU A 358 -0.89 -24.97 -3.28
CA GLU A 358 0.54 -24.85 -3.00
C GLU A 358 1.08 -23.47 -3.40
N ASN A 359 2.30 -23.15 -2.95
CA ASN A 359 3.02 -21.92 -3.30
C ASN A 359 2.27 -20.61 -2.97
N VAL A 360 1.39 -20.62 -1.97
CA VAL A 360 0.80 -19.41 -1.39
C VAL A 360 1.84 -18.72 -0.49
N HIS A 361 2.88 -18.17 -1.12
CA HIS A 361 3.77 -17.21 -0.50
C HIS A 361 3.06 -15.87 -0.50
N SER A 362 2.84 -15.31 0.69
CA SER A 362 1.93 -14.17 0.85
C SER A 362 2.34 -12.99 -0.04
N CYS A 363 1.43 -12.54 -0.90
CA CYS A 363 1.54 -11.24 -1.57
C CYS A 363 1.03 -10.09 -0.67
N GLU A 364 0.45 -10.44 0.48
CA GLU A 364 -0.12 -9.54 1.49
C GLU A 364 0.70 -9.77 2.76
N ASP A 365 1.83 -9.09 2.88
CA ASP A 365 2.89 -9.37 3.86
C ASP A 365 2.43 -9.32 5.33
N TRP A 366 1.25 -8.75 5.61
CA TRP A 366 0.56 -8.78 6.91
C TRP A 366 -0.26 -10.06 7.19
N LEU A 367 -0.44 -10.96 6.22
CA LEU A 367 -1.16 -12.22 6.38
C LEU A 367 -0.20 -13.40 6.62
N PRO A 368 -0.50 -14.30 7.59
CA PRO A 368 0.29 -15.51 7.81
C PRO A 368 0.34 -16.43 6.58
N ARG A 369 1.30 -17.37 6.58
CA ARG A 369 1.39 -18.39 5.52
C ARG A 369 0.08 -19.15 5.38
N ARG A 370 -0.30 -19.43 4.13
CA ARG A 370 -1.56 -20.09 3.76
C ARG A 370 -2.82 -19.32 4.13
N VAL A 371 -2.72 -18.08 4.58
CA VAL A 371 -3.86 -17.18 4.71
C VAL A 371 -3.96 -16.34 3.44
N MET A 372 -5.17 -16.17 2.93
CA MET A 372 -5.43 -15.39 1.72
C MET A 372 -6.59 -14.44 1.98
N SER A 373 -6.49 -13.21 1.47
CA SER A 373 -7.57 -12.25 1.63
C SER A 373 -8.84 -12.63 0.89
N ALA A 374 -9.98 -12.18 1.45
CA ALA A 374 -11.30 -12.41 0.89
C ALA A 374 -11.42 -11.96 -0.57
N TRP A 375 -10.83 -10.81 -0.93
CA TRP A 375 -10.90 -10.27 -2.31
C TRP A 375 -10.27 -11.22 -3.33
N ARG A 376 -9.18 -11.91 -2.97
CA ARG A 376 -8.55 -12.91 -3.84
C ARG A 376 -9.31 -14.24 -3.84
N ILE A 377 -9.75 -14.71 -2.67
CA ILE A 377 -10.53 -15.94 -2.54
C ILE A 377 -11.82 -15.85 -3.35
N ALA A 378 -12.50 -14.69 -3.33
CA ALA A 378 -13.73 -14.48 -4.06
C ALA A 378 -13.58 -14.74 -5.57
N GLY A 379 -12.48 -14.29 -6.19
CA GLY A 379 -12.21 -14.59 -7.60
C GLY A 379 -12.01 -16.08 -7.88
N ILE A 380 -11.36 -16.79 -6.97
CA ILE A 380 -11.15 -18.25 -7.08
C ILE A 380 -12.50 -18.97 -6.99
N VAL A 381 -13.28 -18.68 -5.94
CA VAL A 381 -14.59 -19.31 -5.71
C VAL A 381 -15.54 -19.01 -6.87
N HIS A 382 -15.59 -17.76 -7.35
CA HIS A 382 -16.39 -17.37 -8.50
C HIS A 382 -16.04 -18.19 -9.76
N SER A 383 -14.75 -18.47 -9.96
CA SER A 383 -14.30 -19.31 -11.08
C SER A 383 -14.65 -20.79 -10.90
N LEU A 384 -14.52 -21.32 -9.68
CA LEU A 384 -14.85 -22.73 -9.37
C LEU A 384 -16.35 -23.00 -9.50
N GLU A 385 -17.16 -22.05 -9.05
CA GLU A 385 -18.62 -22.09 -9.12
C GLU A 385 -19.19 -21.74 -10.51
N ARG A 386 -18.34 -21.24 -11.42
CA ARG A 386 -18.73 -20.82 -12.77
C ARG A 386 -19.86 -19.78 -12.77
N TRP A 387 -19.85 -18.87 -11.80
CA TRP A 387 -20.81 -17.76 -11.80
C TRP A 387 -20.61 -16.90 -13.05
N SER A 388 -21.71 -16.47 -13.64
CA SER A 388 -21.73 -15.78 -14.95
C SER A 388 -21.84 -14.27 -14.83
N GLU A 389 -22.20 -13.77 -13.65
CA GLU A 389 -22.33 -12.34 -13.37
C GLU A 389 -20.98 -11.70 -13.03
N HIS A 390 -20.89 -10.37 -13.15
CA HIS A 390 -19.78 -9.64 -12.56
C HIS A 390 -20.09 -9.33 -11.09
N GLU A 391 -19.09 -9.40 -10.23
CA GLU A 391 -19.16 -8.83 -8.87
C GLU A 391 -18.33 -7.55 -8.88
N CYS A 392 -18.95 -6.45 -9.32
CA CYS A 392 -18.29 -5.17 -9.52
C CYS A 392 -19.29 -4.02 -9.32
N GLY A 393 -18.79 -2.79 -9.17
CA GLY A 393 -19.66 -1.65 -8.84
C GLY A 393 -20.40 -1.89 -7.52
N HIS A 394 -21.70 -1.59 -7.51
CA HIS A 394 -22.57 -1.88 -6.36
C HIS A 394 -23.29 -3.23 -6.45
N THR A 395 -23.00 -4.03 -7.47
CA THR A 395 -23.55 -5.39 -7.59
C THR A 395 -22.78 -6.34 -6.66
N MET A 396 -23.52 -7.06 -5.82
CA MET A 396 -23.00 -8.07 -4.89
C MET A 396 -23.76 -9.38 -5.05
N HIS A 397 -23.10 -10.49 -4.78
CA HIS A 397 -23.75 -11.80 -4.74
C HIS A 397 -24.45 -12.02 -3.40
N ASN A 398 -25.35 -13.01 -3.38
CA ASN A 398 -25.96 -13.46 -2.12
C ASN A 398 -24.87 -13.93 -1.15
N VAL A 399 -24.81 -13.28 0.01
CA VAL A 399 -23.75 -13.46 1.02
C VAL A 399 -23.70 -14.90 1.55
N ASP A 400 -24.86 -15.51 1.80
CA ASP A 400 -24.94 -16.89 2.29
C ASP A 400 -24.45 -17.90 1.25
N LYS A 401 -24.81 -17.69 -0.03
CA LYS A 401 -24.33 -18.50 -1.14
C LYS A 401 -22.81 -18.43 -1.25
N VAL A 402 -22.24 -17.22 -1.19
CA VAL A 402 -20.79 -17.00 -1.28
C VAL A 402 -20.07 -17.67 -0.11
N TRP A 403 -20.59 -17.50 1.11
CA TRP A 403 -20.04 -18.13 2.31
C TRP A 403 -20.02 -19.66 2.19
N HIS A 404 -21.17 -20.26 1.85
CA HIS A 404 -21.29 -21.71 1.75
C HIS A 404 -20.36 -22.30 0.69
N SER A 405 -20.33 -21.69 -0.50
CA SER A 405 -19.45 -22.12 -1.60
C SER A 405 -17.97 -22.02 -1.21
N THR A 406 -17.60 -20.95 -0.50
CA THR A 406 -16.22 -20.75 -0.02
C THR A 406 -15.77 -21.87 0.93
N LEU A 407 -16.64 -22.24 1.88
CA LEU A 407 -16.37 -23.37 2.80
C LEU A 407 -16.32 -24.72 2.06
N GLN A 408 -17.21 -24.94 1.09
CA GLN A 408 -17.23 -26.17 0.27
C GLN A 408 -15.92 -26.36 -0.51
N HIS A 409 -15.33 -25.28 -1.02
CA HIS A 409 -14.02 -25.32 -1.69
C HIS A 409 -12.82 -25.38 -0.74
N GLY A 410 -13.06 -25.60 0.56
CA GLY A 410 -12.04 -25.92 1.56
C GLY A 410 -11.33 -24.70 2.16
N PHE A 411 -11.78 -23.47 1.86
CA PHE A 411 -11.32 -22.29 2.59
C PHE A 411 -11.96 -22.30 3.98
N GLN A 412 -11.16 -22.09 5.02
CA GLN A 412 -11.62 -22.18 6.41
C GLN A 412 -11.51 -20.82 7.13
N PRO A 413 -12.47 -20.46 7.99
CA PRO A 413 -12.33 -19.29 8.84
C PRO A 413 -11.05 -19.39 9.67
N LEU A 414 -10.41 -18.24 9.93
CA LEU A 414 -9.18 -18.24 10.73
C LEU A 414 -9.47 -18.73 12.16
N PRO A 415 -8.68 -19.66 12.71
CA PRO A 415 -8.79 -20.03 14.12
C PRO A 415 -8.42 -18.84 15.00
N GLU A 416 -8.96 -18.79 16.20
CA GLU A 416 -8.84 -17.65 17.13
C GLU A 416 -7.37 -17.28 17.42
N SER A 417 -6.49 -18.28 17.52
CA SER A 417 -5.05 -18.10 17.67
C SER A 417 -4.39 -17.37 16.48
N LEU A 418 -4.89 -17.54 15.26
CA LEU A 418 -4.39 -16.85 14.06
C LEU A 418 -5.07 -15.50 13.82
N LYS A 419 -6.25 -15.26 14.41
CA LYS A 419 -6.93 -13.97 14.33
C LYS A 419 -6.16 -12.87 15.06
N GLU A 420 -5.47 -13.21 16.14
CA GLU A 420 -4.64 -12.28 16.94
C GLU A 420 -3.22 -12.11 16.37
N LEU A 421 -2.73 -13.08 15.59
CA LEU A 421 -1.34 -13.17 15.12
C LEU A 421 -0.96 -12.27 13.92
N ALA A 422 -1.75 -11.23 13.61
CA ALA A 422 -1.26 -10.14 12.76
C ALA A 422 -0.34 -9.22 13.59
N HIS A 423 0.77 -9.78 14.07
CA HIS A 423 1.85 -9.11 14.77
C HIS A 423 2.99 -8.83 13.80
N TYR A 424 2.87 -7.76 13.02
CA TYR A 424 4.02 -7.08 12.42
C TYR A 424 3.78 -5.58 12.38
#